data_AF-A0A5K0YIN2-F1
#
_entry.id   AF-A0A5K0YIN2-F1
#
_cell.length_a   1.000
_cell.length_b   1.000
_cell.length_c   1.000
_cell.angle_alpha   90.00
_cell.angle_beta   90.00
_cell.angle_gamma   90.00
#
_symmetry.space_group_name_H-M   'P 1'
#
loop_
_entity.id
_entity.type
_entity.pdbx_description
1 polymer ?
#
loop_
_entity_poly.entity_id
_entity_poly.type
_entity_poly.pdbx_seq_one_letter_code
_entity_poly.pdbx_strand_id
1 'polypeptide(L)' 'WVQVDGEKATVRAIFKTAEGQYLRAGEVGARSGCWSMLKGGFSPRSSGFSQLYFE' A
#
# COMPACT_ATOMS: atom_id res chain seq x y z
N TRP A 1 7.19 0.77 6.15
CA TRP A 1 7.95 1.99 5.79
C TRP A 1 8.33 1.90 4.35
N VAL A 2 8.27 3.01 3.61
CA VAL A 2 8.63 3.07 2.20
C VAL A 2 9.61 4.20 1.94
N GLN A 3 10.46 4.00 0.95
CA GLN A 3 11.34 5.01 0.37
C GLN A 3 11.19 4.89 -1.15
N VAL A 4 11.24 6.01 -1.84
CA VAL A 4 11.17 6.08 -3.30
C VAL A 4 12.47 6.66 -3.83
N ASP A 5 12.83 6.31 -5.06
CA ASP A 5 13.89 6.98 -5.80
C ASP A 5 13.26 8.00 -6.76
N GLY A 6 13.96 9.10 -7.04
CA GLY A 6 13.47 10.17 -7.94
C GLY A 6 12.79 11.35 -7.22
N GLU A 7 11.71 11.88 -7.78
CA GLU A 7 10.98 13.00 -7.17
C GLU A 7 10.02 12.54 -6.06
N LYS A 8 9.12 13.43 -5.62
CA LYS A 8 8.07 13.11 -4.65
C LYS A 8 7.00 12.23 -5.32
N ALA A 9 6.66 11.11 -4.68
CA ALA A 9 5.63 10.19 -5.15
C ALA A 9 4.57 9.95 -4.06
N THR A 10 3.35 9.64 -4.48
CA THR A 10 2.33 9.10 -3.57
C THR A 10 2.36 7.59 -3.68
N VAL A 11 2.77 6.91 -2.61
CA VAL A 11 2.80 5.45 -2.55
C VAL A 11 1.53 4.95 -1.89
N ARG A 12 0.84 3.99 -2.52
CA ARG A 12 -0.39 3.40 -1.98
C ARG A 12 -0.27 1.90 -1.78
N ALA A 13 -0.70 1.43 -0.62
CA ALA A 13 -0.77 0.00 -0.33
C ALA A 13 -2.11 -0.57 -0.78
N ILE A 14 -2.09 -1.66 -1.54
CA ILE A 14 -3.28 -2.32 -2.08
C ILE A 14 -3.23 -3.81 -1.77
N PHE A 15 -4.29 -4.36 -1.18
CA PHE A 15 -4.46 -5.81 -1.05
C PHE A 15 -5.30 -6.35 -2.19
N LYS A 16 -4.79 -7.36 -2.90
CA LYS A 16 -5.63 -8.24 -3.72
C LYS A 16 -6.09 -9.42 -2.87
N THR A 17 -7.39 -9.54 -2.65
CA THR A 17 -7.97 -10.63 -1.86
C THR A 17 -8.01 -11.95 -2.66
N ALA A 18 -8.30 -13.06 -1.98
CA ALA A 18 -8.48 -14.36 -2.62
C ALA A 18 -9.62 -14.35 -3.66
N GLU A 19 -10.62 -13.50 -3.47
CA GLU A 19 -11.76 -13.28 -4.36
C GLU A 19 -11.43 -12.33 -5.52
N GLY A 20 -10.17 -11.86 -5.61
CA GLY A 20 -9.69 -10.99 -6.67
C GLY A 20 -10.02 -9.50 -6.50
N GLN A 21 -10.53 -9.08 -5.34
CA GLN A 21 -10.83 -7.68 -5.07
C GLN A 21 -9.56 -6.90 -4.74
N TYR A 22 -9.44 -5.67 -5.26
CA TYR A 22 -8.34 -4.76 -4.94
C TYR A 22 -8.82 -3.73 -3.91
N LEU A 23 -8.28 -3.80 -2.69
CA LEU A 23 -8.66 -2.95 -1.57
C LEU A 23 -7.49 -2.01 -1.22
N ARG A 24 -7.71 -0.69 -1.32
CA ARG A 24 -6.73 0.31 -0.87
C ARG A 24 -6.67 0.30 0.67
N ALA A 25 -5.48 0.09 1.22
CA ALA A 25 -5.26 -0.01 2.66
C ALA A 25 -4.71 1.29 3.27
N GLY A 26 -4.00 2.10 2.48
CA GLY A 26 -3.44 3.36 2.95
C GLY A 26 -2.56 4.02 1.88
N GLU A 27 -2.24 5.28 2.11
CA GLU A 27 -1.36 6.05 1.23
C GLU A 27 -0.42 6.95 2.04
N VAL A 28 0.73 7.27 1.44
CA VAL A 28 1.70 8.21 2.02
C VAL A 28 2.40 8.98 0.91
N GLY A 29 2.63 10.27 1.13
CA GLY A 29 3.56 11.03 0.31
C GLY A 29 5.00 10.68 0.71
N ALA A 30 5.76 10.12 -0.21
CA ALA A 30 7.17 9.79 -0.04
C ALA A 30 8.06 10.73 -0.86
N ARG A 31 9.28 10.97 -0.38
CA ARG A 31 10.31 11.76 -1.08
C ARG A 31 11.60 10.95 -1.17
N SER A 32 12.42 11.25 -2.17
CA SER A 32 13.70 10.57 -2.35
C SER A 32 14.61 10.70 -1.14
N GLY A 33 15.31 9.61 -0.84
CA GLY A 33 16.24 9.49 0.27
C GLY A 33 15.59 9.49 1.66
N CYS A 34 14.27 9.56 1.79
CA CYS A 34 13.60 9.64 3.11
C CYS A 34 12.59 8.53 3.33
N TRP A 35 12.70 7.88 4.48
CA TRP A 35 11.72 6.91 4.94
C TRP A 35 10.43 7.59 5.36
N SER A 36 9.32 7.12 4.81
CA SER A 36 7.97 7.57 5.15
C SER A 36 7.14 6.39 5.66
N MET A 37 6.37 6.60 6.74
CA MET A 37 5.49 5.57 7.27
C MET A 37 4.19 5.55 6.47
N LEU A 38 3.97 4.47 5.71
CA LEU A 38 2.66 4.17 5.13
C LEU A 38 1.78 3.54 6.21
N LYS A 39 0.77 4.29 6.67
CA LYS A 39 -0.19 3.85 7.68
C LYS A 39 -1.60 3.83 7.10
N GLY A 40 -2.39 2.86 7.54
CA GLY A 40 -3.79 2.72 7.18
C GLY A 40 -4.36 1.42 7.73
N GLY A 41 -5.39 0.89 7.10
CA GLY A 41 -6.04 -0.36 7.46
C GLY A 41 -6.98 -0.83 6.36
N PHE A 42 -7.31 -2.12 6.37
CA PHE A 42 -8.35 -2.70 5.52
C PHE A 42 -9.14 -3.72 6.32
N SER A 43 -10.39 -3.95 5.93
CA SER A 43 -11.27 -4.95 6.56
C SER A 43 -11.83 -5.85 5.46
N PRO A 44 -11.29 -7.07 5.26
CA PRO A 44 -11.79 -7.98 4.25
C PRO A 44 -13.12 -8.60 4.70
N ARG A 45 -13.96 -8.98 3.73
CA ARG A 45 -15.24 -9.66 4.00
C ARG A 45 -15.09 -11.15 4.30
N SER A 46 -13.94 -11.73 3.97
CA SER A 46 -13.62 -13.16 4.07
C SER A 46 -12.15 -13.35 4.41
N SER A 47 -11.81 -14.53 4.94
CA SER A 47 -10.43 -14.96 5.16
C SER A 47 -9.88 -15.65 3.93
N GLY A 48 -8.62 -15.39 3.59
CA GLY A 48 -7.93 -16.07 2.49
C GLY A 48 -6.55 -15.50 2.24
N PHE A 49 -5.81 -16.11 1.32
CA PHE A 49 -4.53 -15.56 0.87
C PHE A 49 -4.75 -14.19 0.21
N SER A 50 -3.89 -13.24 0.53
CA SER A 50 -3.90 -11.91 -0.07
C SER A 50 -2.52 -11.52 -0.55
N GLN A 51 -2.45 -10.77 -1.64
CA GLN A 51 -1.22 -10.20 -2.16
C GLN A 51 -1.19 -8.71 -1.84
N LEU A 52 -0.06 -8.23 -1.31
CA LEU A 52 0.18 -6.81 -1.05
C LEU A 52 0.94 -6.19 -2.22
N TYR A 53 0.40 -5.12 -2.77
CA TYR A 53 0.96 -4.33 -3.86
C TYR A 53 1.23 -2.89 -3.43
N PHE A 54 2.11 -2.22 -4.18
CA PHE A 54 2.37 -0.79 -4.09
C PHE A 54 2.21 -0.17 -5.48
N GLU A 55 1.52 0.98 -5.55
CA GLU A 55 1.48 1.89 -6.71
C GLU A 55 2.02 3.26 -6.32
#